data_AF-D5ESA4-F1
#
_entry.id   AF-D5ESA4-F1
#
_cell.length_a   1.000
_cell.length_b   1.000
_cell.length_c   1.000
_cell.angle_alpha   90.00
_cell.angle_beta   90.00
_cell.angle_gamma   90.00
#
_symmetry.space_group_name_H-M   'P 1'
#
loop_
_entity.id
_entity.type
_entity.pdbx_description
1 polymer ?
#
loop_
_entity_poly.entity_id
_entity_poly.type
_entity_poly.pdbx_seq_one_letter_code
_entity_poly.pdbx_strand_id
1 'polypeptide(L)'
;MLALFINRSDDTNIHISELSEDVNCSTIHIIRYMNDIDILEKREFVRCCRDFHRYRKSVSYRIPFEVIEALKHDEKYVPRRCTGLTCQELFGELEEIFDLRKENEMTYEAMLQKINSLFADNSKLNFVQMVDSFFPDGEENEERMLLILFCHLCVNNGDDNIRFHDLDFLFDDKREWNRQKVRLNNGNHFLIEEHLIEYNNDNGMIHTGVIKEYPADFMDEAILKYAKINLSNII
;
A
#
# COMPACT_ATOMS: atom_id res chain seq x y z
N MET A 1 -21.60 -4.39 17.75
CA MET A 1 -20.94 -4.86 16.52
C MET A 1 -19.54 -5.40 16.80
N LEU A 2 -18.61 -4.61 17.33
CA LEU A 2 -17.22 -5.07 17.61
C LEU A 2 -17.13 -6.37 18.41
N ALA A 3 -17.96 -6.54 19.45
CA ALA A 3 -17.99 -7.76 20.25
C ALA A 3 -18.22 -9.06 19.44
N LEU A 4 -18.97 -8.99 18.33
CA LEU A 4 -19.20 -10.16 17.47
C LEU A 4 -17.92 -10.57 16.74
N PHE A 5 -17.11 -9.60 16.30
CA PHE A 5 -15.80 -9.90 15.74
C PHE A 5 -14.85 -10.42 16.81
N ILE A 6 -14.87 -9.86 18.03
CA ILE A 6 -13.98 -10.27 19.13
C ILE A 6 -14.20 -11.75 19.49
N ASN A 7 -15.45 -12.22 19.46
CA ASN A 7 -15.78 -13.63 19.70
C ASN A 7 -15.15 -14.60 18.69
N ARG A 8 -14.70 -14.09 17.53
CA ARG A 8 -14.04 -14.83 16.44
C ARG A 8 -12.63 -14.29 16.17
N SER A 9 -11.99 -13.73 17.18
CA SER A 9 -10.69 -13.05 17.04
C SER A 9 -9.52 -13.95 16.62
N ASP A 10 -9.66 -15.27 16.75
CA ASP A 10 -8.73 -16.27 16.27
C ASP A 10 -8.91 -16.62 14.78
N ASP A 11 -10.01 -16.19 14.17
CA ASP A 11 -10.31 -16.39 12.75
C ASP A 11 -9.83 -15.22 11.89
N THR A 12 -9.10 -15.53 10.83
CA THR A 12 -8.61 -14.54 9.85
C THR A 12 -9.60 -14.27 8.73
N ASN A 13 -10.72 -14.99 8.64
CA ASN A 13 -11.67 -14.94 7.55
C ASN A 13 -13.14 -14.97 8.02
N ILE A 14 -13.51 -14.03 8.88
CA ILE A 14 -14.86 -13.92 9.43
C ILE A 14 -15.83 -13.43 8.36
N HIS A 15 -16.86 -14.21 8.04
CA HIS A 15 -17.92 -13.81 7.12
C HIS A 15 -19.16 -13.27 7.85
N ILE A 16 -19.92 -12.39 7.20
CA ILE A 16 -21.17 -11.83 7.76
C ILE A 16 -22.20 -12.92 8.10
N SER A 17 -22.23 -14.02 7.34
CA SER A 17 -23.09 -15.18 7.64
C SER A 17 -22.79 -15.76 9.02
N GLU A 18 -21.52 -15.85 9.38
CA GLU A 18 -21.09 -16.40 10.66
C GLU A 18 -21.43 -15.48 11.83
N LEU A 19 -21.29 -14.17 11.64
CA LEU A 19 -21.76 -13.18 12.61
C LEU A 19 -23.26 -13.28 12.85
N SER A 20 -24.04 -13.64 11.81
CA SER A 20 -25.48 -13.81 11.92
C SER A 20 -25.88 -15.07 12.70
N GLU A 21 -25.04 -16.11 12.64
CA GLU A 21 -25.20 -17.35 13.41
C GLU A 21 -24.97 -17.10 14.90
N ASP A 22 -23.95 -16.31 15.27
CA ASP A 22 -23.61 -15.99 16.67
C ASP A 22 -24.75 -15.31 17.43
N VAL A 23 -25.58 -14.53 16.72
CA VAL A 23 -26.74 -13.84 17.29
C VAL A 23 -28.08 -14.46 16.88
N ASN A 24 -28.06 -15.62 16.22
CA ASN A 24 -29.23 -16.36 15.72
C ASN A 24 -30.22 -15.45 14.96
N CYS A 25 -29.72 -14.68 14.01
CA CYS A 25 -30.52 -13.77 13.19
C CYS A 25 -30.26 -13.98 11.70
N SER A 26 -31.09 -13.40 10.83
CA SER A 26 -30.81 -13.43 9.40
C SER A 26 -29.67 -12.47 9.02
N THR A 27 -28.90 -12.81 7.99
CA THR A 27 -27.86 -11.94 7.41
C THR A 27 -28.38 -10.55 7.06
N ILE A 28 -29.67 -10.43 6.66
CA ILE A 28 -30.34 -9.15 6.40
C ILE A 28 -30.30 -8.22 7.63
N HIS A 29 -30.42 -8.77 8.84
CA HIS A 29 -30.31 -7.97 10.06
C HIS A 29 -28.90 -7.46 10.27
N ILE A 30 -27.86 -8.28 10.03
CA ILE A 30 -26.47 -7.83 10.10
C ILE A 30 -26.16 -6.77 9.04
N ILE A 31 -26.72 -6.90 7.84
CA ILE A 31 -26.55 -5.91 6.76
C ILE A 31 -26.99 -4.50 7.18
N ARG A 32 -27.98 -4.37 8.09
CA ARG A 32 -28.40 -3.07 8.62
C ARG A 32 -27.32 -2.36 9.45
N TYR A 33 -26.33 -3.11 9.93
CA TYR A 33 -25.18 -2.62 10.68
C TYR A 33 -23.93 -2.46 9.81
N MET A 34 -24.02 -2.58 8.48
CA MET A 34 -22.85 -2.40 7.59
C MET A 34 -22.17 -1.05 7.79
N ASN A 35 -22.94 0.03 8.00
CA ASN A 35 -22.36 1.34 8.31
C ASN A 35 -21.52 1.32 9.60
N ASP A 36 -21.92 0.53 10.62
CA ASP A 36 -21.13 0.38 11.84
C ASP A 36 -19.86 -0.43 11.57
N ILE A 37 -19.91 -1.43 10.68
CA ILE A 37 -18.74 -2.19 10.24
C ILE A 37 -17.76 -1.29 9.47
N ASP A 38 -18.26 -0.44 8.57
CA ASP A 38 -17.45 0.54 7.83
C ASP A 38 -16.76 1.51 8.81
N ILE A 39 -17.46 1.92 9.88
CA ILE A 39 -16.86 2.75 10.94
C ILE A 39 -15.78 1.98 11.72
N LEU A 40 -15.97 0.68 11.99
CA LEU A 40 -14.96 -0.16 12.63
C LEU A 40 -13.72 -0.31 11.74
N GLU A 41 -13.91 -0.53 10.44
CA GLU A 41 -12.82 -0.61 9.46
C GLU A 41 -12.06 0.72 9.38
N LYS A 42 -12.77 1.84 9.24
CA LYS A 42 -12.18 3.18 9.19
C LYS A 42 -11.39 3.54 10.45
N ARG A 43 -11.77 2.97 11.60
CA ARG A 43 -11.07 3.14 12.88
C ARG A 43 -10.03 2.04 13.14
N GLU A 44 -9.76 1.21 12.15
CA GLU A 44 -8.80 0.09 12.19
C GLU A 44 -9.05 -0.92 13.32
N PHE A 45 -10.31 -1.09 13.74
CA PHE A 45 -10.70 -2.17 14.67
C PHE A 45 -10.90 -3.51 13.96
N VAL A 46 -11.18 -3.47 12.65
CA VAL A 46 -11.31 -4.64 11.78
C VAL A 46 -10.61 -4.34 10.45
N ARG A 47 -10.10 -5.36 9.78
CA ARG A 47 -9.69 -5.31 8.37
C ARG A 47 -10.76 -6.00 7.54
N CYS A 48 -11.03 -5.48 6.35
CA CYS A 48 -11.99 -6.03 5.40
C CYS A 48 -11.24 -6.52 4.16
N CYS A 49 -11.08 -7.83 4.02
CA CYS A 49 -10.47 -8.45 2.86
C CYS A 49 -11.51 -8.59 1.74
N ARG A 50 -11.18 -8.02 0.58
CA ARG A 50 -12.04 -7.92 -0.59
C ARG A 50 -11.48 -8.75 -1.72
N ASP A 51 -11.66 -10.07 -1.67
CA ASP A 51 -11.24 -10.95 -2.77
C ASP A 51 -12.25 -10.81 -3.93
N PHE A 52 -11.93 -9.89 -4.85
CA PHE A 52 -12.63 -9.69 -6.11
C PHE A 52 -11.89 -10.27 -7.32
N HIS A 53 -10.78 -10.99 -7.09
CA HIS A 53 -9.93 -11.52 -8.15
C HIS A 53 -10.37 -12.89 -8.68
N ARG A 54 -11.31 -13.57 -7.99
CA ARG A 54 -11.83 -14.89 -8.37
C ARG A 54 -13.26 -14.84 -8.91
N TYR A 55 -13.72 -15.96 -9.47
CA TYR A 55 -15.10 -16.17 -9.97
C TYR A 55 -16.21 -15.94 -8.93
N ARG A 56 -15.84 -15.67 -7.67
CA ARG A 56 -16.75 -15.30 -6.59
C ARG A 56 -16.18 -14.08 -5.89
N LYS A 57 -16.97 -13.01 -5.84
CA LYS A 57 -16.70 -11.88 -4.96
C LYS A 57 -16.91 -12.35 -3.53
N SER A 58 -15.85 -12.35 -2.73
CA SER A 58 -15.91 -12.70 -1.32
C SER A 58 -15.48 -11.51 -0.49
N VAL A 59 -16.19 -11.28 0.62
CA VAL A 59 -15.80 -10.31 1.64
C VAL A 59 -15.66 -11.06 2.94
N SER A 60 -14.49 -10.97 3.54
CA SER A 60 -14.19 -11.49 4.86
C SER A 60 -13.57 -10.39 5.72
N TYR A 61 -13.58 -10.61 7.02
CA TYR A 61 -13.04 -9.67 7.99
C TYR A 61 -12.08 -10.39 8.94
N ARG A 62 -11.15 -9.63 9.51
CA ARG A 62 -10.32 -10.09 10.63
C ARG A 62 -10.10 -8.96 11.62
N ILE A 63 -9.75 -9.31 12.85
CA ILE A 63 -9.29 -8.32 13.82
C ILE A 63 -7.75 -8.17 13.70
N PRO A 64 -7.22 -6.95 13.56
CA PRO A 64 -5.78 -6.71 13.67
C PRO A 64 -5.23 -7.17 15.03
N PHE A 65 -4.01 -7.71 15.03
CA PHE A 65 -3.39 -8.23 16.25
C PHE A 65 -3.24 -7.16 17.33
N GLU A 66 -2.99 -5.92 16.93
CA GLU A 66 -2.81 -4.75 17.80
C GLU A 66 -4.08 -4.44 18.60
N VAL A 67 -5.26 -4.70 18.02
CA VAL A 67 -6.54 -4.53 18.70
C VAL A 67 -6.70 -5.60 19.78
N ILE A 68 -6.30 -6.84 19.50
CA ILE A 68 -6.35 -7.95 20.46
C ILE A 68 -5.37 -7.71 21.60
N GLU A 69 -4.15 -7.26 21.31
CA GLU A 69 -3.16 -6.94 22.33
C GLU A 69 -3.63 -5.78 23.22
N ALA A 70 -4.21 -4.72 22.66
CA ALA A 70 -4.78 -3.64 23.48
C ALA A 70 -5.87 -4.16 24.42
N LEU A 71 -6.80 -4.96 23.91
CA LEU A 71 -7.88 -5.56 24.72
C LEU A 71 -7.33 -6.48 25.82
N LYS A 72 -6.30 -7.28 25.53
CA LYS A 72 -5.65 -8.17 26.50
C LYS A 72 -5.00 -7.41 27.66
N HIS A 73 -4.55 -6.18 27.43
CA HIS A 73 -3.96 -5.31 28.45
C HIS A 73 -4.99 -4.37 29.12
N ASP A 74 -6.30 -4.52 28.84
CA ASP A 74 -7.37 -3.62 29.27
C ASP A 74 -7.13 -2.15 28.82
N GLU A 75 -6.47 -1.99 27.67
CA GLU A 75 -6.16 -0.71 27.06
C GLU A 75 -7.13 -0.38 25.95
N LYS A 76 -7.40 0.93 25.81
CA LYS A 76 -8.17 1.42 24.66
C LYS A 76 -7.28 1.40 23.42
N TYR A 77 -7.63 0.57 22.44
CA TYR A 77 -6.99 0.62 21.12
C TYR A 77 -7.12 2.01 20.50
N VAL A 78 -5.98 2.55 20.07
CA VAL A 78 -5.87 3.78 19.30
C VAL A 78 -4.90 3.48 18.16
N PRO A 79 -5.30 3.66 16.89
CA PRO A 79 -4.40 3.50 15.76
C PRO A 79 -3.14 4.33 15.97
N ARG A 80 -1.98 3.72 15.73
CA ARG A 80 -0.69 4.39 15.90
C ARG A 80 -0.62 5.61 14.98
N ARG A 81 -0.25 6.76 15.55
CA ARG A 81 0.13 7.93 14.75
C ARG A 81 1.63 7.88 14.51
N CYS A 82 2.02 7.90 13.25
CA CYS A 82 3.41 7.73 12.85
C CYS A 82 3.97 9.11 12.49
N THR A 83 4.37 9.86 13.52
CA THR A 83 4.94 11.22 13.41
C THR A 83 6.40 11.24 13.82
N GLY A 84 7.18 12.15 13.22
CA GLY A 84 8.59 12.33 13.57
C GLY A 84 9.48 11.13 13.22
N LEU A 85 9.09 10.39 12.18
CA LEU A 85 9.80 9.21 11.71
C LEU A 85 11.14 9.59 11.09
N THR A 86 12.10 8.66 11.15
CA THR A 86 13.25 8.63 10.25
C THR A 86 12.83 8.17 8.85
N CYS A 87 13.67 8.38 7.83
CA CYS A 87 13.39 7.86 6.48
C CYS A 87 13.21 6.33 6.49
N GLN A 88 14.02 5.59 7.25
CA GLN A 88 13.91 4.13 7.31
C GLN A 88 12.57 3.69 7.92
N GLU A 89 12.14 4.34 9.01
CA GLU A 89 10.84 4.06 9.61
C GLU A 89 9.69 4.44 8.68
N LEU A 90 9.80 5.56 7.94
CA LEU A 90 8.80 5.93 6.93
C LEU A 90 8.61 4.82 5.89
N PHE A 91 9.70 4.26 5.37
CA PHE A 91 9.62 3.17 4.40
C PHE A 91 9.09 1.87 5.01
N GLY A 92 9.34 1.60 6.29
CA GLY A 92 8.68 0.49 7.00
C GLY A 92 7.17 0.67 7.10
N GLU A 93 6.69 1.88 7.38
CA GLU A 93 5.25 2.18 7.41
C GLU A 93 4.62 2.11 6.00
N LEU A 94 5.37 2.47 4.95
CA LEU A 94 4.93 2.29 3.56
C LEU A 94 4.78 0.81 3.19
N GLU A 95 5.68 -0.06 3.66
CA GLU A 95 5.59 -1.51 3.46
C GLU A 95 4.28 -2.07 4.02
N GLU A 96 3.96 -1.75 5.28
CA GLU A 96 2.72 -2.21 5.90
C GLU A 96 1.47 -1.73 5.12
N ILE A 97 1.50 -0.49 4.62
CA ILE A 97 0.40 0.05 3.80
C ILE A 97 0.26 -0.71 2.47
N PHE A 98 1.37 -0.96 1.77
CA PHE A 98 1.35 -1.67 0.50
C PHE A 98 1.01 -3.15 0.66
N ASP A 99 1.43 -3.81 1.74
CA ASP A 99 1.04 -5.18 2.07
C ASP A 99 -0.47 -5.28 2.31
N LEU A 100 -1.05 -4.39 3.10
CA LEU A 100 -2.50 -4.35 3.31
C LEU A 100 -3.26 -4.14 1.99
N ARG A 101 -2.71 -3.30 1.09
CA ARG A 101 -3.28 -3.07 -0.24
C ARG A 101 -3.20 -4.32 -1.12
N LYS A 102 -2.05 -5.00 -1.12
CA LYS A 102 -1.77 -6.21 -1.89
C LYS A 102 -2.64 -7.39 -1.45
N GLU A 103 -2.88 -7.51 -0.15
CA GLU A 103 -3.78 -8.53 0.44
C GLU A 103 -5.28 -8.17 0.33
N ASN A 104 -5.62 -7.11 -0.43
CA ASN A 104 -7.00 -6.61 -0.61
C ASN A 104 -7.70 -6.22 0.70
N GLU A 105 -6.94 -5.88 1.74
CA GLU A 105 -7.45 -5.42 3.04
C GLU A 105 -7.61 -3.91 3.13
N MET A 106 -7.13 -3.19 2.12
CA MET A 106 -7.20 -1.74 2.01
C MET A 106 -7.59 -1.37 0.58
N THR A 107 -8.57 -0.46 0.46
CA THR A 107 -8.94 0.11 -0.85
C THR A 107 -7.89 1.12 -1.33
N TYR A 108 -7.85 1.41 -2.63
CA TYR A 108 -6.96 2.45 -3.16
C TYR A 108 -7.16 3.81 -2.47
N GLU A 109 -8.41 4.21 -2.24
CA GLU A 109 -8.74 5.48 -1.58
C GLU A 109 -8.28 5.51 -0.12
N ALA A 110 -8.43 4.41 0.62
CA ALA A 110 -7.95 4.33 2.00
C ALA A 110 -6.42 4.38 2.08
N MET A 111 -5.73 3.72 1.14
CA MET A 111 -4.27 3.77 1.00
C MET A 111 -3.79 5.18 0.72
N LEU A 112 -4.42 5.86 -0.25
CA LEU A 112 -4.13 7.25 -0.59
C LEU A 112 -4.27 8.18 0.63
N GLN A 113 -5.38 8.07 1.37
CA GLN A 113 -5.60 8.86 2.59
C GLN A 113 -4.55 8.57 3.67
N LYS A 114 -4.15 7.30 3.82
CA LYS A 114 -3.16 6.89 4.82
C LYS A 114 -1.75 7.38 4.47
N ILE A 115 -1.33 7.25 3.21
CA ILE A 115 -0.05 7.78 2.72
C ILE A 115 -0.03 9.31 2.81
N ASN A 116 -1.11 9.99 2.44
CA ASN A 116 -1.20 11.46 2.58
C ASN A 116 -1.07 11.91 4.03
N SER A 117 -1.73 11.20 4.95
CA SER A 117 -1.61 11.50 6.38
C SER A 117 -0.18 11.25 6.89
N LEU A 118 0.42 10.12 6.48
CA LEU A 118 1.81 9.77 6.81
C LEU A 118 2.80 10.82 6.31
N PHE A 119 2.63 11.32 5.09
CA PHE A 119 3.50 12.34 4.51
C PHE A 119 3.29 13.69 5.20
N ALA A 120 2.05 14.11 5.45
CA ALA A 120 1.75 15.34 6.17
C ALA A 120 2.40 15.37 7.57
N ASP A 121 2.31 14.25 8.29
CA ASP A 121 2.90 14.06 9.63
C ASP A 121 4.44 14.00 9.62
N ASN A 122 5.06 13.79 8.44
CA ASN A 122 6.50 13.66 8.25
C ASN A 122 7.06 14.58 7.14
N SER A 123 6.42 15.73 6.90
CA SER A 123 6.74 16.71 5.84
C SER A 123 8.14 17.33 5.88
N LYS A 124 8.91 17.08 6.94
CA LYS A 124 10.30 17.53 7.08
C LYS A 124 11.32 16.57 6.46
N LEU A 125 10.91 15.36 6.09
CA LEU A 125 11.80 14.38 5.47
C LEU A 125 12.09 14.79 4.02
N ASN A 126 13.36 14.75 3.62
CA ASN A 126 13.78 15.11 2.27
C ASN A 126 13.03 14.30 1.20
N PHE A 127 12.77 13.02 1.47
CA PHE A 127 11.98 12.17 0.57
C PHE A 127 10.55 12.71 0.37
N VAL A 128 9.87 13.09 1.46
CA VAL A 128 8.51 13.63 1.39
C VAL A 128 8.50 14.96 0.62
N GLN A 129 9.46 15.85 0.91
CA GLN A 129 9.61 17.13 0.20
C GLN A 129 9.90 16.95 -1.28
N MET A 130 10.72 15.95 -1.63
CA MET A 130 11.02 15.59 -3.02
C MET A 130 9.73 15.16 -3.73
N VAL A 131 8.97 14.21 -3.18
CA VAL A 131 7.71 13.76 -3.79
C VAL A 131 6.74 14.93 -3.93
N ASP A 132 6.53 15.73 -2.89
CA ASP A 132 5.61 16.87 -2.93
C ASP A 132 6.06 17.96 -3.93
N SER A 133 7.36 18.06 -4.24
CA SER A 133 7.86 19.01 -5.25
C SER A 133 7.47 18.64 -6.69
N PHE A 134 7.32 17.35 -6.97
CA PHE A 134 6.82 16.85 -8.26
C PHE A 134 5.29 16.85 -8.33
N PHE A 135 4.61 16.78 -7.18
CA PHE A 135 3.14 16.68 -7.09
C PHE A 135 2.52 17.72 -6.13
N PRO A 136 2.67 19.03 -6.38
CA PRO A 136 2.30 20.08 -5.42
C PRO A 136 0.78 20.29 -5.24
N ASP A 137 -0.04 19.93 -6.24
CA ASP A 137 -1.49 20.21 -6.24
C ASP A 137 -2.37 19.00 -5.90
N GLY A 138 -1.78 17.83 -5.62
CA GLY A 138 -2.53 16.60 -5.34
C GLY A 138 -3.39 16.08 -6.50
N GLU A 139 -3.27 16.70 -7.67
CA GLU A 139 -3.62 16.13 -8.97
C GLU A 139 -2.52 15.12 -9.35
N GLU A 140 -2.84 14.05 -10.10
CA GLU A 140 -1.90 12.94 -10.42
C GLU A 140 -1.59 11.97 -9.26
N ASN A 141 -2.64 11.57 -8.53
CA ASN A 141 -2.49 10.60 -7.45
C ASN A 141 -1.94 9.26 -7.94
N GLU A 142 -2.28 8.84 -9.15
CA GLU A 142 -1.79 7.59 -9.75
C GLU A 142 -0.27 7.59 -9.95
N GLU A 143 0.27 8.63 -10.61
CA GLU A 143 1.70 8.81 -10.84
C GLU A 143 2.46 8.96 -9.52
N ARG A 144 1.93 9.73 -8.57
CA ARG A 144 2.51 9.90 -7.24
C ARG A 144 2.56 8.59 -6.46
N MET A 145 1.47 7.83 -6.43
CA MET A 145 1.43 6.53 -5.74
C MET A 145 2.36 5.52 -6.40
N LEU A 146 2.46 5.52 -7.74
CA LEU A 146 3.43 4.70 -8.47
C LEU A 146 4.87 5.04 -8.07
N LEU A 147 5.25 6.33 -8.03
CA LEU A 147 6.59 6.74 -7.60
C LEU A 147 6.91 6.25 -6.19
N ILE A 148 5.97 6.44 -5.25
CA ILE A 148 6.15 6.01 -3.86
C ILE A 148 6.33 4.49 -3.78
N LEU A 149 5.56 3.72 -4.56
CA LEU A 149 5.70 2.27 -4.64
C LEU A 149 7.05 1.85 -5.23
N PHE A 150 7.51 2.47 -6.32
CA PHE A 150 8.85 2.24 -6.88
C PHE A 150 9.93 2.47 -5.82
N CYS A 151 9.89 3.61 -5.13
CA CYS A 151 10.86 3.92 -4.08
C CYS A 151 10.82 2.91 -2.93
N HIS A 152 9.63 2.47 -2.52
CA HIS A 152 9.50 1.45 -1.48
C HIS A 152 10.12 0.11 -1.90
N LEU A 153 9.83 -0.38 -3.12
CA LEU A 153 10.40 -1.61 -3.64
C LEU A 153 11.94 -1.53 -3.73
N CYS A 154 12.48 -0.40 -4.16
CA CYS A 154 13.93 -0.18 -4.19
C CYS A 154 14.55 -0.17 -2.78
N VAL A 155 13.95 0.53 -1.83
CA VAL A 155 14.54 0.76 -0.50
C VAL A 155 14.39 -0.45 0.42
N ASN A 156 13.20 -1.05 0.48
CA ASN A 156 12.94 -2.15 1.42
C ASN A 156 13.34 -3.51 0.85
N ASN A 157 13.05 -3.75 -0.43
CA ASN A 157 13.31 -5.07 -1.04
C ASN A 157 14.69 -5.14 -1.70
N GLY A 158 15.38 -4.00 -1.85
CA GLY A 158 16.60 -3.92 -2.65
C GLY A 158 16.37 -4.34 -4.10
N ASP A 159 15.12 -4.22 -4.58
CA ASP A 159 14.72 -4.69 -5.90
C ASP A 159 15.15 -3.69 -6.97
N ASP A 160 16.10 -4.10 -7.80
CA ASP A 160 16.60 -3.34 -8.94
C ASP A 160 16.02 -3.83 -10.28
N ASN A 161 15.03 -4.74 -10.24
CA ASN A 161 14.35 -5.31 -11.40
C ASN A 161 12.84 -5.34 -11.18
N ILE A 162 12.27 -4.14 -10.99
CA ILE A 162 10.83 -3.98 -10.79
C ILE A 162 10.09 -4.25 -12.11
N ARG A 163 9.13 -5.18 -12.08
CA ARG A 163 8.31 -5.59 -13.22
C ARG A 163 6.85 -5.23 -12.99
N PHE A 164 6.06 -5.30 -14.06
CA PHE A 164 4.63 -4.97 -14.01
C PHE A 164 3.81 -5.78 -12.99
N HIS A 165 4.17 -7.03 -12.71
CA HIS A 165 3.47 -7.82 -11.69
C HIS A 165 3.74 -7.36 -10.25
N ASP A 166 4.79 -6.58 -10.03
CA ASP A 166 5.12 -6.01 -8.72
C ASP A 166 4.29 -4.74 -8.44
N LEU A 167 3.54 -4.26 -9.42
CA LEU A 167 2.82 -2.99 -9.39
C LEU A 167 1.30 -3.14 -9.61
N ASP A 168 0.85 -4.28 -10.15
CA ASP A 168 -0.53 -4.44 -10.61
C ASP A 168 -1.56 -4.39 -9.47
N PHE A 169 -1.15 -4.75 -8.25
CA PHE A 169 -1.98 -4.68 -7.04
C PHE A 169 -2.33 -3.25 -6.62
N LEU A 170 -1.63 -2.23 -7.13
CA LEU A 170 -1.88 -0.84 -6.76
C LEU A 170 -3.28 -0.38 -7.19
N PHE A 171 -3.74 -0.81 -8.36
CA PHE A 171 -4.99 -0.33 -8.98
C PHE A 171 -6.13 -1.34 -8.90
N ASP A 172 -7.31 -0.90 -8.46
CA ASP A 172 -8.51 -1.74 -8.40
C ASP A 172 -9.07 -2.05 -9.81
N ASP A 173 -9.00 -1.08 -10.73
CA ASP A 173 -9.48 -1.24 -12.11
C ASP A 173 -8.35 -1.69 -13.05
N LYS A 174 -8.49 -2.91 -13.58
CA LYS A 174 -7.58 -3.44 -14.60
C LYS A 174 -7.47 -2.56 -15.85
N ARG A 175 -8.50 -1.79 -16.20
CA ARG A 175 -8.44 -0.86 -17.34
C ARG A 175 -7.51 0.31 -17.05
N GLU A 176 -7.55 0.83 -15.83
CA GLU A 176 -6.64 1.89 -15.39
C GLU A 176 -5.21 1.36 -15.35
N TRP A 177 -4.98 0.19 -14.73
CA TRP A 177 -3.68 -0.45 -14.76
C TRP A 177 -3.14 -0.66 -16.18
N ASN A 178 -3.97 -1.16 -17.10
CA ASN A 178 -3.55 -1.34 -18.49
C ASN A 178 -3.20 -0.01 -19.18
N ARG A 179 -3.87 1.10 -18.85
CA ARG A 179 -3.52 2.43 -19.37
C ARG A 179 -2.14 2.86 -18.87
N GLN A 180 -1.88 2.73 -17.56
CA GLN A 180 -0.58 3.07 -16.98
C GLN A 180 0.52 2.18 -17.55
N LYS A 181 0.28 0.88 -17.68
CA LYS A 181 1.19 -0.06 -18.32
C LYS A 181 1.53 0.33 -19.77
N VAL A 182 0.56 0.75 -20.58
CA VAL A 182 0.84 1.21 -21.96
C VAL A 182 1.68 2.48 -21.98
N ARG A 183 1.38 3.45 -21.11
CA ARG A 183 2.15 4.70 -20.96
C ARG A 183 3.59 4.40 -20.56
N LEU A 184 3.78 3.54 -19.56
CA LEU A 184 5.09 3.06 -19.10
C LEU A 184 5.87 2.30 -20.16
N ASN A 185 5.23 1.48 -21.02
CA ASN A 185 5.93 0.73 -22.09
C ASN A 185 6.38 1.62 -23.25
N ASN A 186 5.64 2.69 -23.53
CA ASN A 186 5.89 3.54 -24.69
C ASN A 186 6.72 4.79 -24.34
N GLY A 187 7.12 4.95 -23.08
CA GLY A 187 7.92 6.07 -22.59
C GLY A 187 7.16 7.39 -22.46
N ASN A 188 5.83 7.35 -22.55
CA ASN A 188 4.93 8.51 -22.45
C ASN A 188 4.22 8.47 -21.08
N HIS A 189 5.03 8.43 -20.04
CA HIS A 189 4.59 8.44 -18.66
C HIS A 189 5.36 9.54 -17.94
N PHE A 190 4.67 10.36 -17.15
CA PHE A 190 5.26 11.52 -16.45
C PHE A 190 6.55 11.16 -15.70
N LEU A 191 6.51 10.05 -14.93
CA LEU A 191 7.69 9.56 -14.22
C LEU A 191 8.92 9.29 -15.12
N ILE A 192 8.73 8.93 -16.39
CA ILE A 192 9.83 8.73 -17.34
C ILE A 192 10.27 10.06 -17.94
N GLU A 193 9.31 10.93 -18.27
CA GLU A 193 9.57 12.24 -18.88
C GLU A 193 10.35 13.17 -17.92
N GLU A 194 10.05 13.09 -16.62
CA GLU A 194 10.74 13.82 -15.55
C GLU A 194 11.98 13.10 -15.01
N HIS A 195 12.38 11.98 -15.62
CA HIS A 195 13.56 11.19 -15.20
C HIS A 195 13.50 10.78 -13.71
N LEU A 196 12.31 10.34 -13.29
CA LEU A 196 12.04 9.77 -11.96
C LEU A 196 12.07 8.23 -11.97
N ILE A 197 11.91 7.63 -13.16
CA ILE A 197 12.15 6.20 -13.46
C ILE A 197 12.70 6.03 -14.90
N GLU A 198 13.59 5.04 -15.14
CA GLU A 198 14.14 4.73 -16.47
C GLU A 198 13.96 3.25 -16.86
N TYR A 199 14.12 2.94 -18.14
CA TYR A 199 14.21 1.55 -18.60
C TYR A 199 15.57 0.95 -18.26
N ASN A 200 15.57 -0.30 -17.80
CA ASN A 200 16.82 -1.03 -17.66
C ASN A 200 17.42 -1.34 -19.04
N ASN A 201 18.67 -0.93 -19.24
CA ASN A 201 19.43 -1.08 -20.47
C ASN A 201 20.50 -2.16 -20.32
N ASP A 202 20.15 -3.42 -20.55
CA ASP A 202 21.15 -4.47 -20.72
C ASP A 202 21.73 -4.44 -22.15
N ASN A 203 22.94 -3.89 -22.30
CA ASN A 203 23.80 -4.03 -23.48
C ASN A 203 23.17 -3.70 -24.85
N GLY A 204 22.37 -2.63 -24.94
CA GLY A 204 21.91 -2.08 -26.22
C GLY A 204 20.66 -2.73 -26.81
N MET A 205 19.95 -3.55 -26.03
CA MET A 205 18.57 -3.97 -26.32
C MET A 205 17.65 -3.43 -25.23
N ILE A 206 16.79 -2.48 -25.57
CA ILE A 206 15.77 -1.96 -24.65
C ILE A 206 14.76 -3.09 -24.41
N HIS A 207 14.86 -3.77 -23.27
CA HIS A 207 13.80 -4.65 -22.81
C HIS A 207 12.74 -3.77 -22.14
N THR A 208 11.62 -3.51 -22.82
CA THR A 208 10.53 -2.64 -22.37
C THR A 208 9.78 -3.12 -21.11
N GLY A 209 10.32 -4.05 -20.33
CA GLY A 209 9.65 -4.72 -19.22
C GLY A 209 10.37 -4.65 -17.88
N VAL A 210 11.46 -3.88 -17.76
CA VAL A 210 12.24 -3.75 -16.53
C VAL A 210 12.62 -2.29 -16.34
N ILE A 211 12.33 -1.76 -15.15
CA ILE A 211 12.55 -0.36 -14.77
C ILE A 211 13.74 -0.30 -13.79
N LYS A 212 14.70 0.60 -14.04
CA LYS A 212 15.82 0.97 -13.16
C LYS A 212 15.68 2.46 -12.79
N GLU A 213 16.34 2.95 -11.73
CA GLU A 213 16.94 4.31 -11.61
C GLU A 213 17.62 4.46 -10.23
N TYR A 214 18.73 5.20 -10.02
CA TYR A 214 19.05 6.61 -10.32
C TYR A 214 20.49 6.85 -10.87
N PRO A 215 20.79 8.03 -11.44
CA PRO A 215 22.11 8.69 -11.37
C PRO A 215 22.34 9.35 -10.00
N ALA A 216 23.56 9.20 -9.45
CA ALA A 216 23.94 9.48 -8.06
C ALA A 216 23.79 10.92 -7.52
N ASP A 217 23.23 11.85 -8.31
CA ASP A 217 23.40 13.30 -8.08
C ASP A 217 22.17 13.98 -7.44
N PHE A 218 21.01 13.30 -7.33
CA PHE A 218 19.75 13.88 -6.83
C PHE A 218 19.35 13.42 -5.41
N MET A 219 19.97 12.36 -4.92
CA MET A 219 19.71 11.80 -3.59
C MET A 219 20.78 12.33 -2.64
N ASP A 220 20.46 13.35 -1.84
CA ASP A 220 21.32 13.86 -0.75
C ASP A 220 22.03 12.71 -0.03
N GLU A 221 23.29 12.93 0.38
CA GLU A 221 24.22 11.96 1.02
C GLU A 221 23.59 11.08 2.13
N ALA A 222 22.45 11.50 2.71
CA ALA A 222 21.68 10.73 3.69
C ALA A 222 20.94 9.51 3.11
N ILE A 223 20.49 9.55 1.85
CA ILE A 223 19.79 8.43 1.17
C ILE A 223 20.80 7.49 0.48
N LEU A 224 21.92 8.04 -0.03
CA LEU A 224 23.06 7.29 -0.58
C LEU A 224 23.68 6.28 0.40
N LYS A 225 23.46 6.42 1.71
CA LYS A 225 24.00 5.49 2.71
C LYS A 225 23.23 4.17 2.80
N TYR A 226 21.96 4.14 2.37
CA TYR A 226 21.08 2.97 2.51
C TYR A 226 20.81 2.23 1.20
N ALA A 227 20.98 2.88 0.04
CA ALA A 227 20.90 2.22 -1.25
C ALA A 227 22.31 1.86 -1.77
N LYS A 228 22.83 0.70 -1.34
CA LYS A 228 24.06 0.13 -1.94
C LYS A 228 23.69 -1.01 -2.89
N ILE A 229 23.81 -0.73 -4.18
CA ILE A 229 23.71 -1.71 -5.27
C ILE A 229 25.08 -2.34 -5.48
N ASN A 230 25.17 -3.66 -5.41
CA ASN A 230 26.32 -4.43 -5.88
C ASN A 230 25.85 -5.81 -6.34
N LEU A 231 25.82 -6.05 -7.66
CA LEU A 231 25.49 -7.36 -8.22
C LEU A 231 26.63 -7.90 -9.07
N SER A 232 27.21 -9.00 -8.58
CA SER A 232 27.97 -9.95 -9.37
C SER A 232 27.22 -11.30 -9.39
N ASN A 233 26.92 -11.76 -10.61
CA ASN A 233 26.60 -13.13 -11.07
C ASN A 233 25.23 -13.71 -10.65
N ILE A 234 24.28 -13.84 -11.60
CA ILE A 234 24.07 -14.98 -12.53
C ILE A 234 23.77 -16.27 -11.75
N ILE A 235 22.53 -16.77 -11.80
CA ILE A 235 21.94 -17.62 -12.87
C ILE A 235 20.44 -17.34 -12.96
#